data_AF-A0A4R3YL16-F1
#
_entry.id   AF-A0A4R3YL16-F1
#
_cell.length_a   1.000
_cell.length_b   1.000
_cell.length_c   1.000
_cell.angle_alpha   90.00
_cell.angle_beta   90.00
_cell.angle_gamma   90.00
#
_symmetry.space_group_name_H-M   'P 1'
#
loop_
_entity.id
_entity.type
_entity.pdbx_description
1 polymer ?
#
loop_
_entity_poly.entity_id
_entity_poly.type
_entity_poly.pdbx_seq_one_letter_code
_entity_poly.pdbx_strand_id
1 'polypeptide(L)'
;MNFVFLLCSIFLLILSIPLLFGKMSNIIAGYNTMNDKQKEQYDELKLCRIIAMIIIGLAIILLLGALYIISSTNTILVGISEIMIGVIVGNFFAKEK
;
A
#
# COMPACT_ATOMS: atom_id res chain seq x y z
N MET A 1 21.63 5.43 -10.78
CA MET A 1 20.31 5.53 -10.14
C MET A 1 19.34 4.76 -11.01
N ASN A 2 18.52 3.87 -10.45
CA ASN A 2 17.53 3.13 -11.24
C ASN A 2 16.28 4.01 -11.44
N PHE A 3 16.15 4.60 -12.62
CA PHE A 3 15.06 5.52 -12.96
C PHE A 3 13.68 4.88 -12.92
N VAL A 4 13.57 3.58 -13.22
CA VAL A 4 12.29 2.86 -13.16
C VAL A 4 11.79 2.81 -11.72
N PHE A 5 12.66 2.38 -10.79
CA PHE A 5 12.30 2.34 -9.37
C PHE A 5 12.00 3.73 -8.79
N LEU A 6 12.74 4.75 -9.22
CA LEU A 6 12.48 6.13 -8.82
C LEU A 6 11.10 6.62 -9.26
N LEU A 7 10.75 6.40 -10.54
CA LEU A 7 9.45 6.83 -11.08
C LEU A 7 8.29 6.09 -10.39
N CYS A 8 8.43 4.78 -10.18
CA CYS A 8 7.46 3.98 -9.44
C CYS A 8 7.31 4.48 -7.99
N SER A 9 8.41 4.77 -7.29
CA SER A 9 8.40 5.30 -5.93
C SER A 9 7.61 6.63 -5.83
N ILE A 10 7.91 7.59 -6.72
CA ILE A 10 7.23 8.89 -6.73
C ILE A 10 5.74 8.72 -7.02
N PHE A 11 5.37 7.87 -7.99
CA PHE A 11 3.98 7.59 -8.32
C PHE A 11 3.22 7.02 -7.11
N LEU A 12 3.80 6.04 -6.42
CA LEU A 12 3.19 5.43 -5.23
C LEU A 12 3.02 6.44 -4.09
N LEU A 13 4.00 7.33 -3.86
CA LEU A 13 3.87 8.39 -2.86
C LEU A 13 2.69 9.31 -3.17
N ILE A 14 2.54 9.74 -4.42
CA ILE A 14 1.42 10.60 -4.84
C ILE A 14 0.08 9.87 -4.65
N LEU A 15 0.01 8.57 -5.00
CA LEU A 15 -1.18 7.75 -4.82
C LEU A 15 -1.57 7.58 -3.34
N SER A 16 -0.59 7.51 -2.44
CA SER A 16 -0.82 7.31 -1.01
C SER A 16 -1.51 8.48 -0.32
N ILE A 17 -1.30 9.72 -0.81
CA ILE A 17 -1.82 10.94 -0.19
C ILE A 17 -3.35 10.91 -0.04
N PRO A 18 -4.16 10.75 -1.10
CA PRO A 18 -5.62 10.67 -0.97
C PRO A 18 -6.09 9.51 -0.07
N LEU A 19 -5.39 8.36 -0.06
CA LEU A 19 -5.74 7.23 0.81
C LEU A 19 -5.55 7.56 2.30
N LEU A 20 -4.54 8.35 2.69
CA LEU A 20 -4.36 8.78 4.09
C LEU A 20 -5.57 9.56 4.65
N PHE A 21 -6.32 10.22 3.77
CA PHE A 21 -7.54 10.97 4.08
C PHE A 21 -8.82 10.15 3.90
N GLY A 22 -8.73 8.82 3.73
CA GLY A 22 -9.90 7.97 3.54
C GLY A 22 -10.52 8.06 2.14
N LYS A 23 -9.82 8.66 1.16
CA LYS A 23 -10.31 8.75 -0.21
C LYS A 23 -9.85 7.55 -1.03
N MET A 24 -10.55 7.26 -2.11
CA MET A 24 -10.29 6.14 -3.02
C MET A 24 -10.48 4.75 -2.39
N SER A 25 -11.28 4.61 -1.33
CA SER A 25 -11.67 3.29 -0.79
C SER A 25 -12.21 2.34 -1.88
N ASN A 26 -12.95 2.87 -2.85
CA ASN A 26 -13.50 2.11 -3.98
C ASN A 26 -12.44 1.58 -4.98
N ILE A 27 -11.16 1.96 -4.90
CA ILE A 27 -10.10 1.32 -5.71
C ILE A 27 -9.48 0.11 -5.00
N ILE A 28 -9.79 -0.10 -3.72
CA ILE A 28 -9.29 -1.22 -2.94
C ILE A 28 -10.04 -2.47 -3.38
N ALA A 29 -9.33 -3.36 -4.08
CA ALA A 29 -9.87 -4.64 -4.49
C ALA A 29 -10.32 -5.46 -3.27
N GLY A 30 -11.41 -6.22 -3.43
CA GLY A 30 -12.10 -6.86 -2.31
C GLY A 30 -13.13 -5.93 -1.67
N TYR A 31 -12.73 -4.75 -1.19
CA TYR A 31 -13.68 -3.78 -0.62
C TYR A 31 -14.66 -3.25 -1.69
N ASN A 32 -14.19 -2.90 -2.88
CA ASN A 32 -15.04 -2.39 -3.96
C ASN A 32 -16.10 -3.40 -4.45
N THR A 33 -15.83 -4.70 -4.32
CA THR A 33 -16.73 -5.78 -4.76
C THR A 33 -17.73 -6.19 -3.67
N MET A 34 -17.50 -5.77 -2.42
CA MET A 34 -18.42 -6.02 -1.32
C MET A 34 -19.71 -5.22 -1.50
N ASN A 35 -20.83 -5.81 -1.08
CA ASN A 35 -22.09 -5.08 -0.94
C ASN A 35 -22.05 -4.17 0.31
N ASP A 36 -23.03 -3.26 0.42
CA ASP A 36 -23.03 -2.25 1.49
C ASP A 36 -23.02 -2.88 2.91
N LYS A 37 -23.76 -3.98 3.12
CA LYS A 37 -23.78 -4.70 4.41
C LYS A 37 -22.43 -5.28 4.79
N GLN A 38 -21.62 -5.71 3.82
CA GLN A 38 -20.26 -6.20 4.04
C GLN A 38 -19.29 -5.04 4.30
N LYS A 39 -19.45 -3.93 3.57
CA LYS A 39 -18.64 -2.71 3.75
C LYS A 39 -18.81 -2.11 5.15
N GLU A 40 -20.02 -2.15 5.72
CA GLU A 40 -20.32 -1.69 7.08
C GLU A 40 -19.50 -2.39 8.19
N GLN A 41 -18.89 -3.55 7.89
CA GLN A 41 -18.00 -4.28 8.81
C GLN A 41 -16.60 -3.67 8.89
N TYR A 42 -16.23 -2.77 7.98
CA TYR A 42 -14.92 -2.16 7.92
C TYR A 42 -14.97 -0.71 8.36
N ASP A 43 -13.96 -0.27 9.10
CA ASP A 43 -13.65 1.14 9.20
C ASP A 43 -12.96 1.57 7.90
N GLU A 44 -13.70 2.23 7.01
CA GLU A 44 -13.21 2.66 5.70
C GLU A 44 -11.99 3.59 5.80
N LEU A 45 -11.97 4.50 6.79
CA LEU A 45 -10.84 5.41 6.98
C LEU A 45 -9.60 4.64 7.43
N LYS A 46 -9.76 3.69 8.36
CA LYS A 46 -8.68 2.83 8.84
C LYS A 46 -8.17 1.93 7.70
N LEU A 47 -9.07 1.34 6.91
CA LEU A 47 -8.73 0.53 5.75
C LEU A 47 -7.88 1.33 4.75
N CYS A 48 -8.35 2.52 4.36
CA CYS A 48 -7.60 3.38 3.44
C CYS A 48 -6.22 3.77 3.99
N ARG A 49 -6.12 4.10 5.28
CA ARG A 49 -4.84 4.42 5.93
C ARG A 49 -3.88 3.24 5.95
N ILE A 50 -4.38 2.02 6.20
CA ILE A 50 -3.55 0.81 6.15
C ILE A 50 -2.99 0.61 4.74
N ILE A 51 -3.85 0.69 3.71
CA ILE A 51 -3.40 0.60 2.31
C ILE A 51 -2.40 1.71 1.97
N ALA A 52 -2.62 2.94 2.44
CA ALA A 52 -1.67 4.04 2.26
C ALA A 52 -0.31 3.74 2.88
N MET A 53 -0.27 3.19 4.10
CA MET A 53 0.99 2.85 4.79
C MET A 53 1.76 1.76 4.05
N ILE A 54 1.09 0.73 3.51
CA ILE A 54 1.71 -0.31 2.68
C ILE A 54 2.28 0.30 1.40
N ILE A 55 1.54 1.21 0.74
CA ILE A 55 2.01 1.88 -0.47
C ILE A 55 3.23 2.78 -0.17
N ILE A 56 3.24 3.48 0.98
CA ILE A 56 4.36 4.31 1.41
C ILE A 56 5.60 3.46 1.72
N GLY A 57 5.44 2.34 2.43
CA GLY A 57 6.52 1.40 2.70
C GLY A 57 7.17 0.88 1.41
N LEU A 58 6.35 0.45 0.45
CA LEU A 58 6.80 0.00 -0.85
C LEU A 58 7.53 1.12 -1.63
N ALA A 59 7.01 2.35 -1.56
CA ALA A 59 7.66 3.49 -2.20
C ALA A 59 9.04 3.78 -1.61
N ILE A 60 9.22 3.64 -0.29
CA ILE A 60 10.51 3.79 0.39
C ILE A 60 11.47 2.67 -0.06
N ILE A 61 11.02 1.41 -0.09
CA ILE A 61 11.84 0.28 -0.55
C ILE A 61 12.33 0.52 -1.99
N LEU A 62 11.44 0.95 -2.88
CA LEU A 62 11.80 1.29 -4.27
C LEU A 62 12.75 2.49 -4.34
N LEU A 63 12.61 3.50 -3.48
CA LEU A 63 13.55 4.63 -3.42
C LEU A 63 14.95 4.16 -3.01
N LEU A 64 15.06 3.29 -2.00
CA LEU A 64 16.33 2.71 -1.57
C LEU A 64 16.98 1.88 -2.69
N GLY A 65 16.20 1.09 -3.42
CA GLY A 65 16.66 0.37 -4.61
C GLY A 65 17.07 1.31 -5.75
N ALA A 66 16.36 2.43 -5.95
CA ALA A 66 16.70 3.43 -6.95
C ALA A 66 18.05 4.09 -6.70
N LEU A 67 18.37 4.33 -5.43
CA LEU A 67 19.63 4.88 -4.95
C LEU A 67 20.76 3.84 -4.87
N TYR A 68 20.49 2.58 -5.22
CA TYR A 68 21.41 1.43 -5.09
C TYR A 68 21.89 1.17 -3.65
N ILE A 69 21.14 1.62 -2.64
CA ILE A 69 21.37 1.26 -1.23
C ILE A 69 21.07 -0.22 -1.02
N ILE A 70 20.08 -0.74 -1.76
CA ILE A 70 19.71 -2.16 -1.81
C ILE A 70 19.86 -2.64 -3.26
N SER A 71 20.35 -3.86 -3.46
CA SER A 71 20.44 -4.45 -4.80
C SER A 71 19.05 -4.60 -5.44
N SER A 72 18.97 -4.61 -6.77
CA SER A 72 17.67 -4.75 -7.46
C SER A 72 16.93 -6.02 -7.08
N THR A 73 17.64 -7.15 -6.97
CA THR A 73 17.06 -8.43 -6.54
C THR A 73 16.49 -8.34 -5.13
N ASN A 74 17.27 -7.78 -4.18
CA ASN A 74 16.81 -7.65 -2.80
C ASN A 74 15.67 -6.64 -2.66
N THR A 75 15.67 -5.58 -3.47
CA THR A 75 14.57 -4.60 -3.52
C THR A 75 13.25 -5.29 -3.88
N ILE A 76 13.28 -6.15 -4.91
CA ILE A 76 12.10 -6.92 -5.34
C ILE A 76 11.67 -7.91 -4.25
N LEU A 77 12.60 -8.66 -3.66
CA LEU A 77 12.29 -9.63 -2.61
C LEU A 77 11.69 -8.97 -1.37
N VAL A 78 12.27 -7.87 -0.91
CA VAL A 78 11.78 -7.11 0.25
C VAL A 78 10.41 -6.50 -0.06
N GLY A 79 10.22 -5.90 -1.24
CA GLY A 79 8.92 -5.36 -1.65
C GLY A 79 7.81 -6.41 -1.70
N ILE A 80 8.09 -7.61 -2.22
CA ILE A 80 7.11 -8.71 -2.21
C ILE A 80 6.79 -9.13 -0.77
N SER A 81 7.81 -9.27 0.08
CA SER A 81 7.61 -9.68 1.48
C SER A 81 6.78 -8.66 2.26
N GLU A 82 7.00 -7.37 2.02
CA GLU A 82 6.27 -6.27 2.64
C GLU A 82 4.80 -6.26 2.21
N ILE A 83 4.50 -6.40 0.92
CA ILE A 83 3.11 -6.49 0.43
C ILE A 83 2.39 -7.68 1.09
N MET A 84 3.04 -8.84 1.16
CA MET A 84 2.44 -10.04 1.78
C MET A 84 2.11 -9.81 3.25
N ILE A 85 3.06 -9.26 4.02
CA ILE A 85 2.85 -8.95 5.45
C ILE A 85 1.76 -7.88 5.59
N GLY A 86 1.84 -6.82 4.79
CA GLY A 86 0.90 -5.70 4.80
C GLY A 86 -0.54 -6.12 4.54
N VAL A 87 -0.77 -7.00 3.57
CA VAL A 87 -2.12 -7.53 3.27
C VAL A 87 -2.65 -8.39 4.42
N ILE A 88 -1.82 -9.28 4.97
CA ILE A 88 -2.21 -10.13 6.11
C ILE A 88 -2.60 -9.24 7.30
N VAL A 89 -1.70 -8.35 7.71
CA VAL A 89 -1.91 -7.41 8.82
C VAL A 89 -3.13 -6.53 8.56
N GLY A 90 -3.23 -5.93 7.37
CA GLY A 90 -4.31 -5.02 7.04
C GLY A 90 -5.70 -5.65 7.08
N ASN A 91 -5.83 -6.91 6.67
CA ASN A 91 -7.10 -7.64 6.77
C ASN A 91 -7.56 -7.81 8.23
N PHE A 92 -6.64 -8.03 9.17
CA PHE A 92 -7.00 -8.14 10.59
C PHE A 92 -7.39 -6.78 11.18
N PHE A 93 -6.61 -5.73 10.90
CA PHE A 93 -6.81 -4.43 11.55
C PHE A 93 -7.96 -3.61 10.96
N ALA A 94 -8.33 -3.80 9.69
CA ALA A 94 -9.36 -2.99 9.03
C ALA A 94 -10.81 -3.35 9.40
N LYS A 95 -11.04 -4.54 9.97
CA LYS A 95 -12.38 -5.12 10.19
C LYS A 95 -13.03 -4.74 11.54
N GLU A 96 -12.38 -3.90 12.33
CA GLU A 96 -12.86 -3.51 13.67
C GLU A 96 -13.45 -2.10 13.64
N LYS A 97 -14.69 -1.98 14.12
CA LYS A 97 -15.26 -0.72 14.64
C LYS A 97 -14.71 -0.45 16.03
#